data_AF-A0A969CX25-F1
#
_entry.id   AF-A0A969CX25-F1
#
_cell.length_a   1.000
_cell.length_b   1.000
_cell.length_c   1.000
_cell.angle_alpha   90.00
_cell.angle_beta   90.00
_cell.angle_gamma   90.00
#
_symmetry.space_group_name_H-M   'P 1'
#
loop_
_entity.id
_entity.type
_entity.pdbx_description
1 polymer ?
#
loop_
_entity_poly.entity_id
_entity_poly.type
_entity_poly.pdbx_seq_one_letter_code
_entity_poly.pdbx_strand_id
1 'polypeptide(L)'
;MASGLLVTLAALLLNNASINGLARLSLMRQSQQQMQEEGAIATLPNGHYQLCSKPDPMDWRDGAGVCFNFMKTGQNVEGYYGYPNSDEFVCVRGTAKTHLIQGEGLALSWPGAVWYKISDSESTWDVEGHLKIVGGETIRSEGKGDERIDWLRFHKVILDASNFYRYRSPKMTSPSDLCDWKIIN
;
A
#
# COMPACT_ATOMS: atom_id res chain seq x y z
N MET A 1 15.35 -84.31 -19.99
CA MET A 1 14.56 -83.11 -20.30
C MET A 1 14.52 -82.27 -19.04
N ALA A 2 15.22 -81.13 -19.06
CA ALA A 2 15.46 -80.26 -17.91
C ALA A 2 14.37 -79.18 -17.81
N SER A 3 13.96 -78.88 -16.58
CA SER A 3 13.29 -77.65 -16.10
C SER A 3 13.08 -77.87 -14.60
N GLY A 4 13.54 -77.07 -13.65
CA GLY A 4 14.06 -75.70 -13.65
C GLY A 4 13.60 -75.12 -12.31
N LEU A 5 14.55 -74.86 -11.41
CA LEU A 5 14.33 -74.12 -10.15
C LEU A 5 13.63 -72.77 -10.43
N LEU A 6 12.80 -72.29 -9.49
CA LEU A 6 13.06 -71.02 -8.80
C LEU A 6 12.11 -70.77 -7.62
N VAL A 7 12.68 -70.26 -6.54
CA VAL A 7 12.07 -69.77 -5.30
C VAL A 7 11.80 -68.27 -5.43
N THR A 8 10.64 -67.77 -4.98
CA THR A 8 10.40 -66.35 -4.60
C THR A 8 9.18 -66.31 -3.68
N LEU A 9 9.29 -66.15 -2.35
CA LEU A 9 9.54 -64.95 -1.54
C LEU A 9 8.64 -63.72 -1.78
N ALA A 10 7.91 -63.37 -0.70
CA ALA A 10 7.60 -62.04 -0.18
C ALA A 10 6.52 -61.13 -0.83
N ALA A 11 5.43 -60.99 -0.05
CA ALA A 11 4.94 -59.77 0.60
C ALA A 11 4.76 -58.45 -0.19
N LEU A 12 3.51 -57.93 -0.07
CA LEU A 12 3.09 -56.54 0.17
C LEU A 12 4.01 -55.41 -0.31
N LEU A 13 3.54 -54.62 -1.28
CA LEU A 13 3.73 -53.16 -1.27
C LEU A 13 2.47 -52.45 -1.83
N LEU A 14 1.65 -51.95 -0.90
CA LEU A 14 0.75 -50.82 -1.13
C LEU A 14 1.54 -49.51 -0.99
N ASN A 15 1.20 -48.56 -1.85
CA ASN A 15 1.29 -47.11 -1.67
C ASN A 15 2.67 -46.48 -1.40
N ASN A 16 3.12 -45.67 -2.36
CA ASN A 16 3.85 -44.44 -2.06
C ASN A 16 3.62 -43.41 -3.18
N ALA A 17 2.53 -42.67 -3.08
CA ALA A 17 2.31 -41.47 -3.86
C ALA A 17 2.26 -40.25 -2.91
N SER A 18 3.28 -39.41 -3.01
CA SER A 18 3.21 -37.96 -2.82
C SER A 18 2.84 -37.41 -1.44
N ILE A 19 3.76 -37.55 -0.48
CA ILE A 19 3.70 -36.80 0.80
C ILE A 19 4.43 -35.43 0.69
N ASN A 20 5.22 -35.21 -0.36
CA ASN A 20 6.12 -34.04 -0.45
C ASN A 20 5.51 -32.78 -1.10
N GLY A 21 4.33 -32.87 -1.73
CA GLY A 21 3.69 -31.72 -2.40
C GLY A 21 2.85 -30.83 -1.47
N LEU A 22 2.12 -31.45 -0.53
CA LEU A 22 1.18 -30.74 0.34
C LEU A 22 1.90 -29.93 1.44
N ALA A 23 3.04 -30.41 1.94
CA ALA A 23 3.82 -29.71 2.95
C ALA A 23 4.39 -28.37 2.44
N ARG A 24 4.82 -28.30 1.16
CA ARG A 24 5.36 -27.07 0.55
C ARG A 24 4.29 -26.01 0.31
N LEU A 25 3.09 -26.41 -0.11
CA LEU A 25 1.95 -25.50 -0.27
C LEU A 25 1.50 -24.92 1.09
N SER A 26 1.52 -25.71 2.15
CA SER A 26 1.17 -25.26 3.51
C SER A 26 2.18 -24.24 4.07
N LEU A 27 3.49 -24.48 3.88
CA LEU A 27 4.55 -23.55 4.30
C LEU A 27 4.52 -22.21 3.55
N MET A 28 4.28 -22.21 2.23
CA MET A 28 4.13 -20.95 1.48
C MET A 28 2.87 -20.20 1.91
N ARG A 29 1.75 -20.89 2.13
CA ARG A 29 0.50 -20.28 2.59
C ARG A 29 0.60 -19.73 4.01
N GLN A 30 1.31 -20.42 4.91
CA GLN A 30 1.62 -19.92 6.25
C GLN A 30 2.54 -18.69 6.21
N SER A 31 3.57 -18.66 5.36
CA SER A 31 4.41 -17.45 5.20
C SER A 31 3.67 -16.25 4.62
N GLN A 32 2.68 -16.48 3.76
CA GLN A 32 1.82 -15.43 3.20
C GLN A 32 0.75 -14.96 4.21
N GLN A 33 0.15 -15.88 4.99
CA GLN A 33 -0.80 -15.53 6.04
C GLN A 33 -0.14 -14.83 7.23
N GLN A 34 1.12 -15.13 7.53
CA GLN A 34 1.86 -14.49 8.63
C GLN A 34 2.30 -13.04 8.30
N MET A 35 2.24 -12.63 7.04
CA MET A 35 2.34 -11.20 6.64
C MET A 35 0.99 -10.47 6.69
N GLN A 36 -0.13 -11.20 6.70
CA GLN A 36 -1.47 -10.62 6.64
C GLN A 36 -2.06 -10.28 8.02
N GLU A 37 -1.42 -10.72 9.12
CA GLU A 37 -1.61 -10.13 10.45
C GLU A 37 -0.74 -8.87 10.60
N GLU A 38 -0.96 -7.93 9.70
CA GLU A 38 -0.45 -6.58 9.83
C GLU A 38 -1.23 -5.87 10.93
N GLY A 39 -0.54 -5.60 12.04
CA GLY A 39 -1.10 -4.79 13.10
C GLY A 39 -1.63 -3.47 12.53
N ALA A 40 -2.86 -3.15 12.94
CA ALA A 40 -3.47 -1.84 12.81
C ALA A 40 -2.43 -0.71 12.80
N ILE A 41 -2.51 0.21 11.83
CA ILE A 41 -1.64 1.39 11.77
C ILE A 41 -1.50 2.04 13.15
N ALA A 42 -2.58 2.17 13.91
CA ALA A 42 -2.57 2.75 15.26
C ALA A 42 -1.62 2.07 16.27
N THR A 43 -1.36 0.76 16.13
CA THR A 43 -0.50 -0.04 17.03
C THR A 43 0.96 -0.08 16.60
N LEU A 44 1.28 0.41 15.40
CA LEU A 44 2.67 0.51 14.95
C LEU A 44 3.48 1.42 15.89
N PRO A 45 4.75 1.08 16.20
CA PRO A 45 5.63 1.99 16.90
C PRO A 45 5.92 3.24 16.05
N ASN A 46 6.52 4.26 16.65
CA ASN A 46 7.01 5.41 15.87
C ASN A 46 8.03 4.94 14.82
N GLY A 47 7.99 5.51 13.63
CA GLY A 47 8.88 5.10 12.55
C GLY A 47 8.35 5.46 11.16
N HIS A 48 9.02 4.93 10.14
CA HIS A 48 8.67 5.09 8.73
C HIS A 48 8.11 3.80 8.18
N TYR A 49 7.02 3.91 7.41
CA TYR A 49 6.26 2.78 6.92
C TYR A 49 5.80 3.01 5.50
N GLN A 50 5.74 1.91 4.75
CA GLN A 50 5.09 1.86 3.46
C GLN A 50 4.09 0.71 3.49
N LEU A 51 2.83 1.04 3.20
CA LEU A 51 1.72 0.10 3.08
C LEU A 51 1.20 0.18 1.65
N CYS A 52 1.00 -0.94 0.97
CA CYS A 52 0.52 -0.94 -0.42
C CYS A 52 -0.64 -1.93 -0.63
N SER A 53 -1.53 -1.66 -1.58
CA SER A 53 -2.68 -2.55 -1.88
C SER A 53 -2.28 -3.88 -2.54
N LYS A 54 -1.00 -4.03 -2.93
CA LYS A 54 -0.42 -5.29 -3.43
C LYS A 54 0.83 -5.70 -2.63
N PRO A 55 1.14 -7.00 -2.59
CA PRO A 55 2.35 -7.51 -1.92
C PRO A 55 3.64 -6.86 -2.44
N ASP A 56 4.65 -6.85 -1.58
CA ASP A 56 5.98 -6.32 -1.89
C ASP A 56 6.56 -6.97 -3.16
N PRO A 57 6.83 -6.21 -4.25
CA PRO A 57 7.46 -6.75 -5.42
C PRO A 57 8.90 -7.19 -5.11
N MET A 58 9.24 -8.42 -5.51
CA MET A 58 10.58 -8.99 -5.34
C MET A 58 11.53 -8.61 -6.50
N ASP A 59 11.33 -7.43 -7.09
CA ASP A 59 12.08 -6.91 -8.24
C ASP A 59 12.48 -5.44 -8.01
N TRP A 60 12.78 -4.71 -9.09
CA TRP A 60 13.26 -3.33 -9.06
C TRP A 60 12.20 -2.30 -8.67
N ARG A 61 10.92 -2.68 -8.56
CA ARG A 61 9.84 -1.73 -8.27
C ARG A 61 9.85 -1.32 -6.80
N ASP A 62 9.63 -0.04 -6.55
CA ASP A 62 9.52 0.51 -5.19
C ASP A 62 8.14 0.27 -4.55
N GLY A 63 7.17 -0.21 -5.32
CA GLY A 63 5.80 -0.46 -4.85
C GLY A 63 4.94 -1.17 -5.89
N ALA A 64 3.80 -1.68 -5.45
CA ALA A 64 2.78 -2.27 -6.33
C ALA A 64 1.36 -1.93 -5.86
N GLY A 65 0.47 -1.62 -6.81
CA GLY A 65 -0.86 -1.09 -6.51
C GLY A 65 -0.79 0.38 -6.12
N VAL A 66 -1.62 0.80 -5.19
CA VAL A 66 -1.55 2.12 -4.56
C VAL A 66 -0.89 1.99 -3.20
N CYS A 67 -0.10 2.98 -2.81
CA CYS A 67 0.71 2.92 -1.59
C CYS A 67 0.51 4.16 -0.72
N PHE A 68 0.56 3.94 0.59
CA PHE A 68 0.71 4.99 1.60
C PHE A 68 2.12 4.90 2.21
N ASN A 69 2.94 5.91 1.93
CA ASN A 69 4.28 6.05 2.50
C ASN A 69 4.28 7.16 3.55
N PHE A 70 4.60 6.84 4.80
CA PHE A 70 4.36 7.76 5.92
C PHE A 70 5.32 7.61 7.08
N MET A 71 5.45 8.68 7.85
CA MET A 71 6.04 8.72 9.18
C MET A 71 4.95 8.69 10.23
N LYS A 72 5.17 7.94 11.32
CA LYS A 72 4.27 7.84 12.48
C LYS A 72 4.95 8.35 13.74
N THR A 73 4.24 9.20 14.49
CA THR A 73 4.64 9.70 15.80
C THR A 73 3.44 9.71 16.75
N GLY A 74 3.43 8.81 17.74
CA GLY A 74 2.23 8.61 18.56
C GLY A 74 1.08 8.12 17.69
N GLN A 75 -0.10 8.72 17.76
CA GLN A 75 -1.21 8.39 16.84
C GLN A 75 -1.17 9.22 15.55
N ASN A 76 -0.26 10.18 15.43
CA ASN A 76 -0.18 11.03 14.26
C ASN A 76 0.57 10.32 13.13
N VAL A 77 0.09 10.52 11.91
CA VAL A 77 0.73 10.09 10.67
C VAL A 77 0.85 11.27 9.73
N GLU A 78 1.96 11.31 9.01
CA GLU A 78 2.22 12.27 7.94
C GLU A 78 2.92 11.56 6.80
N GLY A 79 2.37 11.65 5.60
CA GLY A 79 2.80 10.86 4.46
C GLY A 79 2.17 11.32 3.17
N TYR A 80 2.35 10.53 2.12
CA TYR A 80 1.58 10.65 0.89
C TYR A 80 1.02 9.31 0.45
N TYR A 81 -0.12 9.41 -0.21
CA TYR A 81 -0.86 8.31 -0.80
C TYR A 81 -0.85 8.47 -2.32
N GLY A 82 -0.42 7.44 -3.04
CA GLY A 82 -0.31 7.51 -4.49
C GLY A 82 0.15 6.21 -5.14
N TYR A 83 0.15 6.20 -6.47
CA TYR A 83 0.69 5.08 -7.25
C TYR A 83 2.21 5.19 -7.33
N PRO A 84 2.97 4.09 -7.10
CA PRO A 84 4.41 4.07 -7.31
C PRO A 84 4.79 4.48 -8.73
N ASN A 85 5.80 5.34 -8.87
CA ASN A 85 6.24 5.94 -10.15
C ASN A 85 5.20 6.84 -10.84
N SER A 86 4.18 7.29 -10.12
CA SER A 86 3.29 8.37 -10.54
C SER A 86 3.72 9.69 -9.89
N ASP A 87 3.46 10.79 -10.58
CA ASP A 87 3.52 12.16 -10.05
C ASP A 87 2.16 12.62 -9.46
N GLU A 88 1.14 11.76 -9.52
CA GLU A 88 -0.15 11.97 -8.89
C GLU A 88 -0.20 11.32 -7.49
N PHE A 89 -0.24 12.17 -6.46
CA PHE A 89 -0.35 11.75 -5.07
C PHE A 89 -1.09 12.80 -4.23
N VAL A 90 -1.61 12.34 -3.10
CA VAL A 90 -2.20 13.19 -2.07
C VAL A 90 -1.38 13.04 -0.79
N CYS A 91 -0.78 14.14 -0.34
CA CYS A 91 -0.21 14.21 0.99
C CYS A 91 -1.33 14.12 2.03
N VAL A 92 -1.15 13.27 3.03
CA VAL A 92 -2.10 13.00 4.10
C VAL A 92 -1.42 13.27 5.43
N ARG A 93 -2.04 14.11 6.27
CA ARG A 93 -1.63 14.33 7.65
C ARG A 93 -2.84 14.17 8.55
N GLY A 94 -2.75 13.31 9.55
CA GLY A 94 -3.88 13.01 10.41
C GLY A 94 -3.57 12.07 11.55
N THR A 95 -4.64 11.48 12.10
CA THR A 95 -4.56 10.55 13.21
C THR A 95 -4.99 9.16 12.77
N ALA A 96 -4.21 8.14 13.12
CA ALA A 96 -4.53 6.75 12.89
C ALA A 96 -5.46 6.20 13.98
N LYS A 97 -6.50 5.47 13.57
CA LYS A 97 -7.36 4.66 14.43
C LYS A 97 -7.58 3.31 13.76
N THR A 98 -7.00 2.27 14.35
CA THR A 98 -6.91 0.96 13.72
C THR A 98 -6.21 1.06 12.34
N HIS A 99 -6.91 0.83 11.22
CA HIS A 99 -6.40 0.98 9.85
C HIS A 99 -6.88 2.26 9.15
N LEU A 100 -7.72 3.04 9.83
CA LEU A 100 -8.28 4.26 9.28
C LEU A 100 -7.43 5.45 9.69
N ILE A 101 -7.17 6.33 8.74
CA ILE A 101 -6.52 7.61 8.98
C ILE A 101 -7.51 8.70 8.64
N GLN A 102 -7.66 9.66 9.54
CA GLN A 102 -8.51 10.82 9.34
C GLN A 102 -7.71 12.09 9.61
N GLY A 103 -7.82 13.07 8.72
CA GLY A 103 -7.09 14.32 8.84
C GLY A 103 -7.30 15.22 7.64
N GLU A 104 -6.24 15.87 7.19
CA GLU A 104 -6.24 16.82 6.07
C GLU A 104 -5.42 16.30 4.90
N GLY A 105 -5.72 16.82 3.71
CA GLY A 105 -5.05 16.49 2.46
C GLY A 105 -4.36 17.70 1.84
N LEU A 106 -3.26 17.46 1.16
CA LEU A 106 -2.58 18.42 0.29
C LEU A 106 -2.26 17.74 -1.04
N ALA A 107 -2.52 18.39 -2.15
CA ALA A 107 -2.19 17.89 -3.49
C ALA A 107 -1.71 19.02 -4.40
N LEU A 108 -0.98 18.64 -5.45
CA LEU A 108 -0.64 19.52 -6.56
C LEU A 108 -1.54 19.21 -7.76
N SER A 109 -2.02 20.27 -8.38
CA SER A 109 -2.65 20.22 -9.70
C SER A 109 -1.77 20.96 -10.69
N TRP A 110 -1.36 20.29 -11.75
CA TRP A 110 -0.44 20.82 -12.76
C TRP A 110 -0.80 20.21 -14.13
N PRO A 111 -0.26 20.72 -15.25
CA PRO A 111 -0.75 20.38 -16.59
C PRO A 111 -0.77 18.89 -16.95
N GLY A 112 0.11 18.07 -16.36
CA GLY A 112 0.10 16.61 -16.57
C GLY A 112 -0.73 15.82 -15.55
N ALA A 113 -1.18 16.43 -14.46
CA ALA A 113 -2.11 15.84 -13.48
C ALA A 113 -3.09 16.91 -12.98
N VAL A 114 -4.04 17.26 -13.84
CA VAL A 114 -4.99 18.36 -13.59
C VAL A 114 -6.15 17.89 -12.73
N TRP A 115 -6.45 18.65 -11.67
CA TRP A 115 -7.67 18.50 -10.88
C TRP A 115 -8.81 19.32 -11.48
N TYR A 116 -9.54 18.74 -12.43
CA TYR A 116 -10.59 19.46 -13.17
C TYR A 116 -11.80 19.89 -12.32
N LYS A 117 -12.05 19.21 -11.20
CA LYS A 117 -13.16 19.54 -10.29
C LYS A 117 -12.75 19.31 -8.86
N ILE A 118 -12.47 20.41 -8.16
CA ILE A 118 -12.33 20.42 -6.72
C ILE A 118 -13.75 20.47 -6.15
N SER A 119 -14.25 19.35 -5.64
CA SER A 119 -15.60 19.27 -5.10
C SER A 119 -15.60 19.65 -3.63
N ASP A 120 -16.60 20.42 -3.21
CA ASP A 120 -16.93 20.61 -1.79
C ASP A 120 -17.46 19.31 -1.17
N SER A 121 -18.03 18.42 -1.99
CA SER A 121 -18.58 17.13 -1.56
C SER A 121 -17.51 16.05 -1.41
N GLU A 122 -17.83 15.00 -0.66
CA GLU A 122 -17.00 13.80 -0.60
C GLU A 122 -16.82 13.21 -2.00
N SER A 123 -15.58 12.86 -2.34
CA SER A 123 -15.21 12.13 -3.55
C SER A 123 -14.13 11.11 -3.22
N THR A 124 -14.09 10.04 -4.01
CA THR A 124 -13.04 9.02 -3.90
C THR A 124 -11.92 9.38 -4.86
N TRP A 125 -10.68 9.42 -4.36
CA TRP A 125 -9.53 9.78 -5.17
C TRP A 125 -9.06 8.61 -6.05
N ASP A 126 -8.95 7.40 -5.49
CA ASP A 126 -8.54 6.21 -6.24
C ASP A 126 -9.72 5.34 -6.71
N VAL A 127 -9.46 4.54 -7.74
CA VAL A 127 -10.45 3.58 -8.28
C VAL A 127 -10.75 2.42 -7.33
N GLU A 128 -9.86 2.13 -6.37
CA GLU A 128 -9.97 1.00 -5.43
C GLU A 128 -10.82 1.37 -4.20
N GLY A 129 -11.13 2.65 -3.99
CA GLY A 129 -12.05 3.12 -2.95
C GLY A 129 -11.39 3.44 -1.60
N HIS A 130 -10.07 3.54 -1.53
CA HIS A 130 -9.35 3.61 -0.25
C HIS A 130 -9.21 5.02 0.31
N LEU A 131 -8.99 6.04 -0.53
CA LEU A 131 -8.86 7.43 -0.14
C LEU A 131 -10.09 8.22 -0.54
N LYS A 132 -10.75 8.81 0.47
CA LYS A 132 -11.81 9.80 0.30
C LYS A 132 -11.29 11.17 0.67
N ILE A 133 -11.70 12.17 -0.10
CA ILE A 133 -11.35 13.58 0.07
C ILE A 133 -12.64 14.42 0.11
N VAL A 134 -12.66 15.47 0.93
CA VAL A 134 -13.83 16.35 1.14
C VAL A 134 -13.38 17.79 1.35
N GLY A 135 -14.14 18.74 0.78
CA GLY A 135 -13.92 20.17 0.99
C GLY A 135 -12.57 20.61 0.47
N GLY A 136 -12.38 20.51 -0.85
CA GLY A 136 -11.15 20.96 -1.49
C GLY A 136 -11.16 22.46 -1.78
N GLU A 137 -10.02 23.12 -1.63
CA GLU A 137 -9.82 24.52 -2.00
C GLU A 137 -8.42 24.73 -2.60
N THR A 138 -8.29 25.69 -3.52
CA THR A 138 -6.98 26.17 -3.98
C THR A 138 -6.41 27.16 -2.97
N ILE A 139 -5.29 26.83 -2.34
CA ILE A 139 -4.63 27.67 -1.34
C ILE A 139 -3.51 28.54 -1.93
N ARG A 140 -2.95 28.13 -3.07
CA ARG A 140 -1.89 28.86 -3.78
C ARG A 140 -1.93 28.49 -5.26
N SER A 141 -1.60 29.46 -6.10
CA SER A 141 -1.40 29.26 -7.54
C SER A 141 -0.09 29.91 -7.95
N GLU A 142 0.67 29.24 -8.80
CA GLU A 142 1.88 29.76 -9.45
C GLU A 142 1.80 29.55 -10.97
N GLY A 143 2.54 30.34 -11.72
CA GLY A 143 2.50 30.30 -13.19
C GLY A 143 1.22 30.89 -13.79
N LYS A 144 1.05 30.72 -15.11
CA LYS A 144 -0.12 31.18 -15.88
C LYS A 144 -0.37 30.22 -17.04
N GLY A 145 -1.63 30.12 -17.47
CA GLY A 145 -2.02 29.30 -18.62
C GLY A 145 -1.58 27.84 -18.44
N ASP A 146 -0.87 27.32 -19.44
CA ASP A 146 -0.41 25.93 -19.49
C ASP A 146 0.78 25.63 -18.56
N GLU A 147 1.29 26.61 -17.82
CA GLU A 147 2.34 26.42 -16.79
C GLU A 147 1.77 26.55 -15.37
N ARG A 148 0.45 26.69 -15.23
CA ARG A 148 -0.19 26.92 -13.94
C ARG A 148 -0.07 25.68 -13.05
N ILE A 149 0.40 25.90 -11.83
CA ILE A 149 0.42 24.92 -10.75
C ILE A 149 -0.46 25.44 -9.63
N ASP A 150 -1.38 24.61 -9.15
CA ASP A 150 -2.27 24.90 -8.03
C ASP A 150 -1.95 23.96 -6.87
N TRP A 151 -1.81 24.52 -5.67
CA TRP A 151 -1.75 23.78 -4.42
C TRP A 151 -3.16 23.69 -3.87
N LEU A 152 -3.59 22.46 -3.64
CA LEU A 152 -4.94 22.15 -3.21
C LEU A 152 -4.91 21.62 -1.79
N ARG A 153 -5.72 22.20 -0.91
CA ARG A 153 -5.97 21.67 0.43
C ARG A 153 -7.30 20.96 0.44
N PHE A 154 -7.37 19.80 1.06
CA PHE A 154 -8.62 19.13 1.40
C PHE A 154 -8.81 19.18 2.91
N HIS A 155 -9.93 19.74 3.36
CA HIS A 155 -10.22 19.87 4.80
C HIS A 155 -10.42 18.53 5.50
N LYS A 156 -10.81 17.51 4.75
CA LYS A 156 -10.94 16.16 5.29
C LYS A 156 -10.45 15.12 4.29
N VAL A 157 -9.62 14.22 4.79
CA VAL A 157 -9.28 12.96 4.13
C VAL A 157 -9.61 11.79 5.04
N ILE A 158 -10.07 10.70 4.44
CA ILE A 158 -10.28 9.41 5.10
C ILE A 158 -9.57 8.36 4.26
N LEU A 159 -8.51 7.76 4.81
CA LEU A 159 -7.78 6.67 4.18
C LEU A 159 -8.04 5.37 4.94
N ASP A 160 -8.50 4.34 4.22
CA ASP A 160 -8.69 2.99 4.73
C ASP A 160 -7.63 2.02 4.19
N ALA A 161 -6.71 1.63 5.07
CA ALA A 161 -5.60 0.71 4.76
C ALA A 161 -5.85 -0.73 5.24
N SER A 162 -7.11 -1.13 5.49
CA SER A 162 -7.41 -2.43 6.13
C SER A 162 -6.96 -3.67 5.33
N ASN A 163 -6.67 -3.53 4.04
CA ASN A 163 -6.23 -4.64 3.17
C ASN A 163 -4.86 -4.36 2.53
N PHE A 164 -4.06 -3.50 3.15
CA PHE A 164 -2.74 -3.19 2.63
C PHE A 164 -1.71 -4.20 3.14
N TYR A 165 -0.59 -4.27 2.42
CA TYR A 165 0.62 -4.99 2.78
C TYR A 165 1.70 -3.98 3.17
N ARG A 166 2.21 -4.10 4.38
CA ARG A 166 3.33 -3.44 5.00
C ARG A 166 4.60 -4.05 4.47
N TYR A 167 5.35 -3.20 3.79
CA TYR A 167 6.64 -3.59 3.28
C TYR A 167 7.64 -3.59 4.44
N ARG A 168 8.67 -4.44 4.34
CA ARG A 168 9.68 -4.58 5.40
C ARG A 168 10.37 -3.25 5.71
N SER A 169 10.53 -2.41 4.70
CA SER A 169 11.02 -1.04 4.80
C SER A 169 10.39 -0.20 3.70
N PRO A 170 10.24 1.13 3.90
CA PRO A 170 9.93 2.04 2.81
C PRO A 170 10.94 1.93 1.68
N LYS A 171 10.45 1.91 0.44
CA LYS A 171 11.24 1.93 -0.79
C LYS A 171 10.95 3.18 -1.62
N MET A 172 9.74 3.73 -1.53
CA MET A 172 9.36 4.97 -2.19
C MET A 172 10.05 6.19 -1.55
N THR A 173 10.15 7.29 -2.31
CA THR A 173 10.71 8.59 -1.88
C THR A 173 10.17 9.04 -0.52
N SER A 174 11.02 9.62 0.33
CA SER A 174 10.62 10.07 1.67
C SER A 174 9.48 11.10 1.60
N PRO A 175 8.48 11.03 2.51
CA PRO A 175 7.40 12.02 2.56
C PRO A 175 7.88 13.46 2.74
N SER A 176 9.00 13.67 3.45
CA SER A 176 9.59 15.00 3.67
C SER A 176 9.97 15.73 2.38
N ASP A 177 10.21 14.98 1.31
CA ASP A 177 10.72 15.51 0.04
C ASP A 177 9.56 15.89 -0.90
N LEU A 178 8.34 15.42 -0.62
CA LEU A 178 7.15 15.63 -1.44
C LEU A 178 6.06 16.43 -0.74
N CYS A 179 5.92 16.28 0.58
CA CYS A 179 4.85 16.90 1.36
C CYS A 179 5.34 18.11 2.13
N ASP A 180 5.27 19.29 1.50
CA ASP A 180 5.56 20.55 2.18
C ASP A 180 4.30 21.19 2.77
N TRP A 181 3.97 20.78 4.00
CA TRP A 181 2.85 21.36 4.75
C TRP A 181 3.08 22.80 5.20
N LYS A 182 4.30 23.36 5.08
CA LYS A 182 4.57 24.75 5.47
C LYS A 182 3.92 25.74 4.52
N ILE A 183 3.57 25.33 3.30
CA ILE A 183 2.89 26.17 2.31
C ILE A 183 1.49 26.59 2.78
N ILE A 184 0.90 25.87 3.75
CA ILE A 184 -0.44 26.16 4.29
C ILE A 184 -0.41 27.25 5.39
N ASN A 185 0.77 27.60 5.93
CA ASN A 185 0.92 28.52 7.08
C ASN A 185 1.42 29.91 6.71
#